data_AF-A0A0D0ABY0-F1
#
_entry.id   AF-A0A0D0ABY0-F1
#
_cell.length_a   1.000
_cell.length_b   1.000
_cell.length_c   1.000
_cell.angle_alpha   90.00
_cell.angle_beta   90.00
_cell.angle_gamma   90.00
#
_symmetry.space_group_name_H-M   'P 1'
#
loop_
_entity.id
_entity.type
_entity.pdbx_description
1 polymer ?
#
loop_
_entity_poly.entity_id
_entity_poly.type
_entity_poly.pdbx_seq_one_letter_code
_entity_poly.pdbx_strand_id
1 'polypeptide(L)' 'LYRMVNDPSDHDLIRWSDTGDSFFVLDQERFASEVLGRWFKHKNFSSFVRQ' A
#
# COMPACT_ATOMS: atom_id res chain seq x y z
N LEU A 1 -0.50 0.20 -8.48
CA LEU A 1 0.53 -0.12 -7.47
C LEU A 1 1.65 0.91 -7.44
N TYR A 2 2.45 1.07 -8.50
CA TYR A 2 3.60 1.98 -8.51
C TYR A 2 3.34 3.42 -7.99
N ARG A 3 2.26 4.07 -8.45
CA ARG A 3 1.89 5.42 -8.00
C ARG A 3 1.48 5.49 -6.52
N MET A 4 0.86 4.44 -6.00
CA MET A 4 0.40 4.36 -4.60
C MET A 4 1.60 4.17 -3.67
N VAL A 5 2.54 3.27 -4.02
CA VAL A 5 3.73 3.00 -3.19
C VAL A 5 4.73 4.16 -3.23
N ASN A 6 4.71 4.99 -4.29
CA ASN A 6 5.57 6.16 -4.42
C ASN A 6 4.99 7.44 -3.79
N ASP A 7 3.80 7.40 -3.19
CA ASP A 7 3.26 8.58 -2.53
C ASP A 7 3.99 8.82 -1.20
N PRO A 8 4.73 9.93 -1.03
CA PRO A 8 5.43 10.22 0.21
C PRO A 8 4.48 10.38 1.41
N SER A 9 3.19 10.69 1.18
CA SER A 9 2.22 10.81 2.28
C SER A 9 1.89 9.48 2.93
N ASP A 10 2.09 8.37 2.22
CA ASP A 10 1.71 7.03 2.65
C ASP A 10 2.94 6.20 3.05
N HIS A 11 4.14 6.80 3.10
CA HIS A 11 5.43 6.14 3.36
C HIS A 11 5.47 5.46 4.76
N ASP A 12 4.70 5.96 5.72
CA ASP A 12 4.52 5.36 7.05
C ASP A 12 3.64 4.10 7.03
N LEU A 13 2.89 3.86 5.95
CA LEU A 13 1.99 2.72 5.75
C LEU A 13 2.51 1.74 4.69
N ILE A 14 3.06 2.24 3.59
CA ILE A 14 3.58 1.44 2.48
C ILE A 14 4.78 2.13 1.83
N ARG A 15 5.84 1.39 1.54
CA ARG A 15 7.04 1.95 0.91
C ARG A 15 7.85 0.93 0.13
N TRP A 16 8.59 1.40 -0.86
CA TRP A 16 9.61 0.59 -1.54
C TRP A 16 10.75 0.23 -0.59
N SER A 17 11.37 -0.92 -0.84
CA SER A 17 12.71 -1.22 -0.35
C SER A 17 13.71 -0.22 -0.92
N ASP A 18 14.86 -0.08 -0.26
CA ASP A 18 15.94 0.80 -0.73
C ASP A 18 16.43 0.39 -2.14
N THR A 19 16.28 -0.89 -2.49
CA THR A 19 16.61 -1.46 -3.79
C THR A 19 15.49 -1.28 -4.84
N GLY A 20 14.28 -0.89 -4.43
CA GLY A 20 13.14 -0.62 -5.32
C GLY A 20 12.52 -1.87 -5.98
N ASP A 21 12.92 -3.06 -5.57
CA ASP A 21 12.48 -4.35 -6.13
C ASP A 21 11.34 -5.00 -5.33
N SER A 22 11.10 -4.51 -4.12
CA SER A 22 10.11 -5.01 -3.18
C SER A 22 9.48 -3.85 -2.43
N PHE A 23 8.31 -4.05 -1.84
CA PHE A 23 7.69 -3.05 -0.99
C PHE A 23 7.22 -3.67 0.32
N PHE A 24 7.15 -2.84 1.35
CA PHE A 24 6.74 -3.21 2.70
C PHE A 24 5.43 -2.51 3.03
N VAL A 25 4.51 -3.24 3.66
CA VAL A 25 3.32 -2.69 4.30
C VAL A 25 3.58 -2.71 5.81
N LEU A 26 3.68 -1.53 6.41
CA LEU A 26 4.12 -1.36 7.79
C LEU A 26 2.95 -1.52 8.78
N ASP A 27 1.75 -1.11 8.37
CA ASP A 27 0.51 -1.28 9.12
C ASP A 27 -0.61 -1.70 8.16
N GLN A 28 -0.98 -2.97 8.23
CA GLN A 28 -1.96 -3.56 7.31
C GLN A 28 -3.37 -2.99 7.49
N GLU A 29 -3.80 -2.71 8.73
CA GLU A 29 -5.15 -2.24 9.01
C GLU A 29 -5.32 -0.78 8.59
N ARG A 30 -4.34 0.07 8.91
CA ARG A 30 -4.33 1.47 8.47
C ARG A 30 -4.16 1.57 6.96
N PHE A 31 -3.26 0.80 6.36
CA PHE A 31 -3.11 0.75 4.90
C PHE A 31 -4.43 0.36 4.19
N ALA A 32 -5.13 -0.66 4.70
CA ALA A 32 -6.41 -1.09 4.14
C ALA A 32 -7.50 -0.01 4.26
N SER A 33 -7.57 0.68 5.39
CA SER A 33 -8.63 1.66 5.65
C SER A 33 -8.39 3.02 4.99
N GLU A 34 -7.14 3.49 5.00
CA GLU A 34 -6.72 4.83 4.57
C GLU A 34 -6.25 4.86 3.11
N VAL A 35 -5.51 3.84 2.66
CA VAL A 35 -4.89 3.82 1.32
C VAL A 35 -5.73 3.00 0.35
N LEU A 36 -6.03 1.73 0.65
CA LEU A 36 -6.80 0.90 -0.31
C LEU A 36 -8.17 1.51 -0.64
N GLY A 37 -8.83 2.16 0.32
CA GLY A 37 -10.09 2.86 0.07
C GLY A 37 -10.01 4.06 -0.88
N ARG A 38 -8.83 4.67 -1.04
CA ARG A 38 -8.60 5.77 -2.00
C ARG A 38 -8.31 5.26 -3.41
N TRP A 39 -7.65 4.11 -3.51
CA TRP A 39 -7.15 3.55 -4.77
C TRP A 39 -8.04 2.45 -5.37
N PHE A 40 -8.82 1.74 -4.55
CA PHE A 40 -9.66 0.63 -4.93
C PHE A 40 -11.09 0.79 -4.40
N LYS A 41 -12.04 0.11 -5.04
CA LYS A 41 -13.45 0.09 -4.59
C LYS A 41 -13.67 -0.75 -3.32
N HIS A 42 -12.63 -1.45 -2.85
CA HIS A 42 -12.67 -2.27 -1.66
C HIS A 42 -11.45 -2.04 -0.77
N LYS A 43 -11.63 -2.22 0.53
CA LYS A 43 -10.58 -2.11 1.54
C LYS A 43 -9.95 -3.47 1.89
N ASN A 44 -10.23 -4.51 1.11
CA ASN A 44 -9.77 -5.86 1.42
C ASN A 44 -8.29 -6.04 1.04
N PHE A 45 -7.43 -6.20 2.05
CA PHE A 45 -6.01 -6.44 1.86
C PHE A 45 -5.71 -7.77 1.15
N SER A 46 -6.48 -8.82 1.41
CA SER A 46 -6.30 -10.11 0.74
C SER A 46 -6.55 -10.04 -0.76
N SER A 47 -7.45 -9.15 -1.20
CA SER A 47 -7.67 -8.87 -2.63
C SER A 47 -6.49 -8.11 -3.24
N PHE A 48 -5.87 -7.22 -2.47
CA PHE A 48 -4.69 -6.46 -2.88
C PHE A 48 -3.46 -7.36 -3.08
N VAL A 49 -3.21 -8.32 -2.18
CA VAL A 49 -2.06 -9.25 -2.28
C VAL A 49 -2.15 -10.23 -3.44
N ARG A 50 -3.37 -10.50 -3.94
CA ARG A 50 -3.62 -11.47 -5.01
C ARG A 50 -3.61 -10.85 -6.43
N GLN A 51 -3.49 -9.53 -6.54
CA GLN A 51 -3.56 -8.80 -7.80
C GLN A 51 -2.17 -8.51 -8.37
#